data_AF-A0A844YCL7-F1
#
_entry.id   AF-A0A844YCL7-F1
#
_cell.length_a   1.000
_cell.length_b   1.000
_cell.length_c   1.000
_cell.angle_alpha   90.00
_cell.angle_beta   90.00
_cell.angle_gamma   90.00
#
_symmetry.space_group_name_H-M   'P 1'
#
loop_
_entity.id
_entity.type
_entity.pdbx_description
1 polymer ?
#
loop_
_entity_poly.entity_id
_entity_poly.type
_entity_poly.pdbx_seq_one_letter_code
_entity_poly.pdbx_strand_id
1 'polypeptide(L)'
;MKKPTTPRGKPVPPLALLLLVSFVALPFVLYFVPARWWHGEFGPPPRLVTDLIRPAPRPDARPDARPDAPPTVGMTVEPSGYGTVSTAPVVLAEAGPAGRVAGHLPPEPIATDVGRYVRGIPQERWENRDADAMTICTLEGPPVYPGRIVLVDGCLRFQDEGSDKPGPLVLGIQSVHRDAEGYLAVGLRDAVPEFEIRVGEPEGQFVGVGCSMDRPVPASPRIARACGVTEMRRLATIKRKRLCSAEERARIERYRRESRLTARQSEAASRACRDLGTPDRQCPPPIPESPPMPPPPNLFDCRLEPPQSSQGSSTQP
;
A
#
# COMPACT_ATOMS: atom_id res chain seq x y z
N MET A 1 60.50 -64.68 20.13
CA MET A 1 59.58 -63.59 19.73
C MET A 1 58.16 -63.94 20.21
N LYS A 2 57.63 -63.22 21.21
CA LYS A 2 56.22 -63.32 21.64
C LYS A 2 55.44 -62.21 20.95
N LYS A 3 54.40 -62.55 20.18
CA LYS A 3 53.49 -61.58 19.54
C LYS A 3 52.56 -60.97 20.61
N PRO A 4 52.31 -59.65 20.58
CA PRO A 4 51.41 -59.00 21.51
C PRO A 4 49.95 -59.31 21.17
N THR A 5 49.20 -59.71 22.19
CA THR A 5 47.74 -59.89 22.18
C THR A 5 47.07 -58.52 22.25
N THR A 6 46.38 -58.12 21.18
CA THR A 6 45.47 -56.97 21.19
C THR A 6 44.22 -57.28 22.02
N PRO A 7 43.75 -56.37 22.89
CA PRO A 7 42.53 -56.59 23.64
C PRO A 7 41.33 -56.45 22.70
N ARG A 8 40.58 -57.55 22.51
CA ARG A 8 39.26 -57.52 21.86
C ARG A 8 38.32 -56.70 22.74
N GLY A 9 37.93 -55.52 22.27
CA GLY A 9 36.81 -54.77 22.84
C GLY A 9 35.57 -55.68 22.85
N LYS A 10 34.89 -55.77 24.01
CA LYS A 10 33.67 -56.58 24.15
C LYS A 10 32.60 -56.03 23.20
N PRO A 11 31.88 -56.88 22.45
CA PRO A 11 30.83 -56.43 21.55
C PRO A 11 29.75 -55.70 22.36
N VAL A 12 29.47 -54.45 21.97
CA VAL A 12 28.36 -53.68 22.54
C VAL A 12 27.07 -54.44 22.22
N PRO A 13 26.21 -54.74 23.22
CA PRO A 13 24.98 -55.47 22.96
C PRO A 13 24.11 -54.69 21.97
N PRO A 14 23.45 -55.36 21.01
CA PRO A 14 22.73 -54.72 19.90
C PRO A 14 21.66 -53.74 20.38
N LEU A 15 21.10 -53.96 21.57
CA LEU A 15 20.12 -53.09 22.20
C LEU A 15 20.70 -51.73 22.62
N ALA A 16 21.94 -51.71 23.11
CA ALA A 16 22.63 -50.47 23.46
C ALA A 16 22.99 -49.67 22.20
N LEU A 17 23.31 -50.36 21.10
CA LEU A 17 23.59 -49.72 19.81
C LEU A 17 22.33 -49.10 19.20
N LEU A 18 21.18 -49.78 19.28
CA LEU A 18 19.88 -49.24 18.88
C LEU A 18 19.45 -48.02 19.71
N LEU A 19 19.67 -48.06 21.03
CA LEU A 19 19.36 -46.91 21.90
C LEU A 19 20.23 -45.70 21.56
N LEU A 20 21.52 -45.91 21.31
CA LEU A 20 22.46 -44.84 20.96
C LEU A 20 22.13 -44.23 19.59
N VAL A 21 21.79 -45.07 18.59
CA VAL A 21 21.30 -44.61 17.28
C VAL A 21 20.00 -43.82 17.43
N SER A 22 19.07 -44.29 18.27
CA SER A 22 17.80 -43.59 18.50
C SER A 22 18.01 -42.23 19.17
N PHE A 23 18.91 -42.15 20.16
CA PHE A 23 19.19 -40.91 20.88
C PHE A 23 19.90 -39.86 20.00
N VAL A 24 20.79 -40.32 19.11
CA VAL A 24 21.48 -39.45 18.14
C VAL A 24 20.55 -39.04 17.00
N ALA A 25 19.65 -39.92 16.55
CA ALA A 25 18.70 -39.62 15.49
C ALA A 25 17.55 -38.73 15.97
N LEU A 26 17.17 -38.78 17.26
CA LEU A 26 16.06 -38.02 17.82
C LEU A 26 16.12 -36.52 17.46
N PRO A 27 17.20 -35.76 17.76
CA PRO A 27 17.25 -34.34 17.44
C PRO A 27 17.16 -34.06 15.94
N PHE A 28 17.67 -34.94 15.08
CA PHE A 28 17.52 -34.80 13.62
C PHE A 28 16.07 -35.02 13.20
N VAL A 29 15.41 -36.07 13.71
CA VAL A 29 13.99 -36.30 13.43
C VAL A 29 13.16 -35.12 13.93
N LEU A 30 13.40 -34.64 15.15
CA LEU A 30 12.67 -33.50 15.72
C LEU A 30 12.92 -32.20 14.93
N TYR A 31 14.11 -32.01 14.35
CA TYR A 31 14.43 -30.87 13.49
C TYR A 31 13.65 -30.90 12.16
N PHE A 32 13.38 -32.09 11.62
CA PHE A 32 12.59 -32.25 10.39
C PHE A 32 11.08 -32.28 10.64
N VAL A 33 10.62 -32.43 11.89
CA VAL A 33 9.21 -32.30 12.25
C VAL A 33 8.85 -30.81 12.29
N PRO A 34 8.00 -30.30 11.37
CA PRO A 34 7.63 -28.90 11.35
C PRO A 34 6.94 -28.50 12.66
N ALA A 35 7.19 -27.29 13.18
CA ALA A 35 6.61 -26.78 14.44
C ALA A 35 5.09 -27.04 14.56
N ARG A 36 4.33 -26.89 13.47
CA ARG A 36 2.88 -27.15 13.40
C ARG A 36 2.44 -28.56 13.80
N TRP A 37 3.29 -29.58 13.61
CA TRP A 37 3.01 -30.96 14.07
C TRP A 37 3.10 -31.10 15.59
N TRP A 38 3.93 -30.29 16.24
CA TRP A 38 4.00 -30.21 17.70
C TRP A 38 2.80 -29.49 18.31
N HIS A 39 2.13 -28.64 17.52
CA HIS A 39 0.94 -27.88 17.93
C HIS A 39 -0.39 -28.54 17.51
N GLY A 40 -0.35 -29.71 16.86
CA GLY A 40 -1.56 -30.43 16.44
C GLY A 40 -2.29 -29.80 15.25
N GLU A 41 -1.65 -28.89 14.51
CA GLU A 41 -2.21 -28.20 13.35
C GLU A 41 -2.04 -29.06 12.08
N PHE A 42 -2.95 -30.02 11.91
CA PHE A 42 -3.01 -30.89 10.74
C PHE A 42 -3.87 -30.28 9.64
N GLY A 43 -3.30 -29.33 8.89
CA GLY A 43 -3.92 -28.71 7.73
C GLY A 43 -2.91 -28.24 6.68
N PRO A 44 -3.35 -27.96 5.44
CA PRO A 44 -2.52 -27.23 4.48
C PRO A 44 -2.08 -25.89 5.08
N PRO A 45 -0.84 -25.45 4.84
CA PRO A 45 -0.33 -24.21 5.43
C PRO A 45 -1.21 -23.01 5.04
N PRO A 46 -1.26 -21.95 5.86
CA PRO A 46 -1.98 -20.74 5.51
C PRO A 46 -1.51 -20.21 4.16
N ARG A 47 -2.47 -19.94 3.26
CA ARG A 47 -2.21 -19.42 1.93
C ARG A 47 -3.04 -18.17 1.72
N LEU A 48 -2.37 -17.13 1.23
CA LEU A 48 -3.04 -15.91 0.81
C LEU A 48 -3.45 -16.09 -0.65
N VAL A 49 -4.75 -16.06 -0.92
CA VAL A 49 -5.32 -16.20 -2.26
C VAL A 49 -5.96 -14.87 -2.66
N THR A 50 -5.83 -14.53 -3.94
CA THR A 50 -6.41 -13.32 -4.52
C THR A 50 -7.55 -13.69 -5.44
N ASP A 51 -8.75 -13.22 -5.11
CA ASP A 51 -9.96 -13.40 -5.90
C ASP A 51 -10.44 -12.07 -6.47
N LEU A 52 -11.21 -12.13 -7.56
CA LEU A 52 -11.86 -10.96 -8.14
C LEU A 52 -13.32 -10.94 -7.68
N ILE A 53 -13.66 -10.04 -6.76
CA ILE A 53 -15.05 -9.79 -6.37
C ILE A 53 -15.76 -9.19 -7.57
N ARG A 54 -16.81 -9.87 -8.02
CA ARG A 54 -17.65 -9.42 -9.13
C ARG A 54 -18.84 -8.62 -8.58
N PRO A 55 -19.41 -7.72 -9.39
CA PRO A 55 -20.69 -7.10 -9.06
C PRO A 55 -21.72 -8.19 -8.73
N ALA A 56 -22.47 -8.00 -7.64
CA ALA A 56 -23.51 -8.94 -7.25
C ALA A 56 -24.54 -9.07 -8.38
N PRO A 57 -24.97 -10.29 -8.75
CA PRO A 57 -26.12 -10.47 -9.64
C PRO A 57 -27.36 -9.89 -8.94
N ARG A 58 -28.10 -9.01 -9.63
CA ARG A 58 -29.29 -8.38 -9.06
C ARG A 58 -30.36 -9.47 -8.81
N PRO A 59 -30.95 -9.55 -7.60
CA PRO A 59 -32.00 -10.54 -7.32
C PRO A 59 -33.25 -10.37 -8.20
N ASP A 60 -33.53 -9.15 -8.68
CA ASP A 60 -34.73 -8.83 -9.47
C ASP A 60 -34.45 -8.57 -10.97
N ALA A 61 -33.21 -8.73 -11.42
CA ALA A 61 -32.89 -8.52 -12.83
C ALA A 61 -33.32 -9.74 -13.64
N ARG A 62 -34.32 -9.57 -14.52
CA ARG A 62 -34.48 -10.47 -15.67
C ARG A 62 -33.12 -10.56 -16.39
N PRO A 63 -32.78 -11.69 -17.03
CA PRO A 63 -31.53 -11.86 -17.79
C PRO A 63 -31.26 -10.70 -18.78
N ASP A 64 -32.31 -10.04 -19.24
CA ASP A 64 -32.27 -8.93 -20.20
C ASP A 64 -32.36 -7.53 -19.55
N ALA A 65 -32.58 -7.43 -18.23
CA ALA A 65 -32.65 -6.17 -17.51
C ALA A 65 -31.23 -5.64 -17.23
N ARG A 66 -30.61 -5.10 -18.28
CA ARG A 66 -29.39 -4.30 -18.15
C ARG A 66 -29.71 -3.08 -17.27
N PRO A 67 -28.87 -2.71 -16.30
CA PRO A 67 -29.07 -1.49 -15.55
C PRO A 67 -29.06 -0.30 -16.52
N ASP A 68 -30.17 0.41 -16.66
CA ASP A 68 -30.31 1.62 -17.48
C ASP A 68 -29.52 2.83 -16.94
N ALA A 69 -28.70 2.64 -15.90
CA ALA A 69 -27.84 3.69 -15.39
C ALA A 69 -26.89 4.15 -16.50
N PRO A 70 -26.81 5.46 -16.80
CA PRO A 70 -25.87 6.00 -17.77
C PRO A 70 -24.43 5.82 -17.26
N PRO A 71 -23.38 5.92 -18.10
CA PRO A 71 -21.99 5.90 -17.63
C PRO A 71 -21.73 6.96 -16.54
N THR A 72 -20.69 6.77 -15.72
CA THR A 72 -20.28 7.82 -14.79
C THR A 72 -19.74 9.02 -15.54
N VAL A 73 -19.74 10.18 -14.90
CA VAL A 73 -19.12 11.38 -15.48
C VAL A 73 -17.64 11.09 -15.78
N GLY A 74 -17.18 11.48 -16.97
CA GLY A 74 -15.80 11.25 -17.43
C GLY A 74 -15.48 9.83 -17.90
N MET A 75 -16.45 8.90 -17.90
CA MET A 75 -16.25 7.52 -18.34
C MET A 75 -16.56 7.34 -19.83
N THR A 76 -15.65 6.67 -20.54
CA THR A 76 -15.90 6.10 -21.87
C THR A 76 -16.25 4.62 -21.73
N VAL A 77 -17.20 4.14 -22.54
CA VAL A 77 -17.56 2.71 -22.56
C VAL A 77 -16.92 2.07 -23.79
N GLU A 78 -16.08 1.07 -23.54
CA GLU A 78 -15.37 0.33 -24.58
C GLU A 78 -16.30 -0.66 -25.32
N PRO A 79 -15.91 -1.17 -26.50
CA PRO A 79 -16.68 -2.20 -27.21
C PRO A 79 -16.92 -3.48 -26.41
N SER A 80 -16.06 -3.76 -25.42
CA SER A 80 -16.20 -4.85 -24.46
C SER A 80 -17.37 -4.67 -23.48
N GLY A 81 -17.96 -3.47 -23.43
CA GLY A 81 -19.02 -3.07 -22.49
C GLY A 81 -18.51 -2.50 -21.17
N TYR A 82 -17.20 -2.49 -20.92
CA TYR A 82 -16.60 -1.98 -19.69
C TYR A 82 -16.17 -0.52 -19.82
N GLY A 83 -16.02 0.14 -18.66
CA GLY A 83 -15.66 1.56 -18.60
C GLY A 83 -14.14 1.79 -18.64
N THR A 84 -13.74 2.94 -19.16
CA THR A 84 -12.41 3.53 -19.04
C THR A 84 -12.54 4.94 -18.48
N VAL A 85 -11.71 5.27 -17.49
CA VAL A 85 -11.63 6.58 -16.84
C VAL A 85 -10.15 6.86 -16.55
N SER A 86 -9.58 7.87 -17.21
CA SER A 86 -8.16 8.22 -17.07
C SER A 86 -7.92 9.50 -16.26
N THR A 87 -8.92 10.38 -16.19
CA THR A 87 -8.82 11.69 -15.55
C THR A 87 -10.13 12.06 -14.86
N ALA A 88 -10.01 12.75 -13.73
CA ALA A 88 -11.10 13.39 -13.02
C ALA A 88 -10.59 14.70 -12.40
N PRO A 89 -11.46 15.71 -12.22
CA PRO A 89 -11.06 16.95 -11.59
C PRO A 89 -10.72 16.72 -10.11
N VAL A 90 -9.75 17.50 -9.61
CA VAL A 90 -9.36 17.50 -8.19
C VAL A 90 -10.49 18.05 -7.35
N VAL A 91 -10.81 17.36 -6.26
CA VAL A 91 -11.72 17.87 -5.23
C VAL A 91 -10.88 18.38 -4.08
N LEU A 92 -11.19 19.59 -3.60
CA LEU A 92 -10.57 20.13 -2.40
C LEU A 92 -11.34 19.59 -1.19
N ALA A 93 -10.70 18.72 -0.41
CA ALA A 93 -11.26 18.26 0.86
C ALA A 93 -10.66 19.06 2.01
N GLU A 94 -11.50 19.62 2.88
CA GLU A 94 -11.04 20.16 4.16
C GLU A 94 -10.76 19.02 5.15
N ALA A 95 -9.92 19.29 6.16
CA ALA A 95 -9.69 18.34 7.23
C ALA A 95 -10.99 18.09 8.00
N GLY A 96 -11.42 16.83 8.05
CA GLY A 96 -12.47 16.43 8.99
C GLY A 96 -12.01 16.65 10.45
N PRO A 97 -12.93 16.89 11.39
CA PRO A 97 -12.57 16.97 12.80
C PRO A 97 -11.88 15.69 13.27
N ALA A 98 -10.84 15.83 14.09
CA ALA A 98 -10.03 14.72 14.58
C ALA A 98 -10.92 13.63 15.24
N GLY A 99 -10.64 12.36 14.90
CA GLY A 99 -11.39 11.21 15.43
C GLY A 99 -12.70 10.89 14.71
N ARG A 100 -13.13 11.71 13.73
CA ARG A 100 -14.35 11.44 12.95
C ARG A 100 -14.02 10.69 11.65
N VAL A 101 -13.74 9.41 11.77
CA VAL A 101 -13.84 8.48 10.61
C VAL A 101 -15.29 8.01 10.55
N ALA A 102 -16.19 8.92 10.17
CA ALA A 102 -17.50 8.47 9.70
C ALA A 102 -17.24 7.81 8.34
N GLY A 103 -17.70 6.58 8.17
CA GLY A 103 -17.53 5.80 6.96
C GLY A 103 -17.91 4.35 7.26
N HIS A 104 -18.72 3.74 6.41
CA HIS A 104 -19.07 2.33 6.54
C HIS A 104 -18.51 1.55 5.36
N LEU A 105 -18.13 0.30 5.62
CA LEU A 105 -17.85 -0.65 4.56
C LEU A 105 -19.21 -1.21 4.10
N PRO A 106 -19.66 -0.90 2.87
CA PRO A 106 -20.93 -1.42 2.39
C PRO A 106 -20.86 -2.96 2.29
N PRO A 107 -21.97 -3.67 2.54
CA PRO A 107 -22.03 -5.12 2.38
C PRO A 107 -21.75 -5.53 0.92
N GLU A 108 -22.13 -4.67 -0.04
CA GLU A 108 -21.78 -4.80 -1.45
C GLU A 108 -20.64 -3.83 -1.79
N PRO A 109 -19.42 -4.33 -2.06
CA PRO A 109 -18.27 -3.47 -2.31
C PRO A 109 -18.29 -2.83 -3.71
N ILE A 110 -19.19 -3.25 -4.61
CA ILE A 110 -19.37 -2.62 -5.92
C ILE A 110 -20.84 -2.22 -6.03
N ALA A 111 -21.11 -0.92 -6.09
CA ALA A 111 -22.48 -0.42 -6.20
C ALA A 111 -23.14 -0.90 -7.52
N THR A 112 -24.42 -1.24 -7.43
CA THR A 112 -25.15 -1.90 -8.53
C THR A 112 -25.23 -1.06 -9.81
N ASP A 113 -25.27 0.27 -9.67
CA ASP A 113 -25.38 1.22 -10.78
C ASP A 113 -24.08 1.41 -11.57
N VAL A 114 -22.92 1.10 -10.96
CA VAL A 114 -21.61 1.12 -11.63
C VAL A 114 -21.11 -0.28 -11.99
N GLY A 115 -21.68 -1.33 -11.38
CA GLY A 115 -21.21 -2.71 -11.53
C GLY A 115 -21.08 -3.18 -12.98
N ARG A 116 -21.96 -2.75 -13.89
CA ARG A 116 -21.88 -3.12 -15.32
C ARG A 116 -20.60 -2.65 -16.02
N TYR A 117 -19.96 -1.61 -15.51
CA TYR A 117 -18.77 -1.00 -16.13
C TYR A 117 -17.46 -1.52 -15.55
N VAL A 118 -17.51 -2.32 -14.48
CA VAL A 118 -16.34 -2.80 -13.74
C VAL A 118 -16.29 -4.32 -13.80
N ARG A 119 -15.12 -4.88 -14.15
CA ARG A 119 -14.91 -6.35 -14.20
C ARG A 119 -14.92 -6.97 -12.80
N GLY A 120 -14.50 -6.19 -11.83
CA GLY A 120 -14.49 -6.52 -10.41
C GLY A 120 -13.36 -5.81 -9.67
N ILE A 121 -13.27 -6.06 -8.37
CA ILE A 121 -12.16 -5.59 -7.53
C ILE A 121 -11.41 -6.79 -6.95
N PRO A 122 -10.07 -6.81 -6.97
CA PRO A 122 -9.32 -7.90 -6.36
C PRO A 122 -9.40 -7.79 -4.83
N GLN A 123 -9.53 -8.93 -4.17
CA GLN A 123 -9.50 -9.06 -2.72
C GLN A 123 -8.61 -10.22 -2.30
N GLU A 124 -7.89 -10.02 -1.21
CA GLU A 124 -7.13 -11.07 -0.57
C GLU A 124 -7.95 -11.79 0.50
N ARG A 125 -7.95 -13.11 0.41
CA ARG A 125 -8.54 -13.99 1.41
C ARG A 125 -7.46 -14.92 1.92
N TRP A 126 -7.32 -15.00 3.24
CA TRP A 126 -6.52 -16.02 3.87
C TRP A 126 -7.29 -17.34 3.88
N GLU A 127 -6.68 -18.39 3.37
CA GLU A 127 -7.13 -19.76 3.54
C GLU A 127 -6.28 -20.41 4.63
N ASN A 128 -6.92 -21.15 5.54
CA ASN A 128 -6.24 -21.95 6.58
C ASN A 128 -5.33 -21.14 7.52
N ARG A 129 -5.76 -19.93 7.92
CA ARG A 129 -5.01 -19.07 8.83
C ARG A 129 -5.62 -19.06 10.23
N ASP A 130 -4.77 -19.23 11.24
CA ASP A 130 -5.06 -18.83 12.61
C ASP A 130 -4.93 -17.31 12.76
N ALA A 131 -5.87 -16.71 13.50
CA ALA A 131 -6.16 -15.28 13.49
C ALA A 131 -4.98 -14.36 13.88
N ASP A 132 -3.92 -14.87 14.51
CA ASP A 132 -2.98 -14.05 15.29
C ASP A 132 -1.58 -13.84 14.68
N ALA A 133 -1.45 -13.80 13.35
CA ALA A 133 -0.17 -13.37 12.75
C ALA A 133 0.00 -11.84 12.85
N MET A 134 0.71 -11.37 13.89
CA MET A 134 1.18 -9.99 14.01
C MET A 134 2.32 -9.72 13.02
N THR A 135 2.19 -8.64 12.25
CA THR A 135 3.28 -8.11 11.42
C THR A 135 4.03 -7.06 12.24
N ILE A 136 5.26 -7.35 12.65
CA ILE A 136 6.14 -6.38 13.32
C ILE A 136 6.87 -5.59 12.22
N CYS A 137 6.75 -4.27 12.26
CA CYS A 137 7.42 -3.39 11.30
C CYS A 137 8.70 -2.76 11.85
N THR A 138 9.65 -2.56 10.94
CA THR A 138 10.83 -1.70 11.11
C THR A 138 10.41 -0.22 11.05
N LEU A 139 11.33 0.69 11.37
CA LEU A 139 11.09 2.14 11.42
C LEU A 139 10.80 2.79 10.05
N GLU A 140 10.94 2.07 8.93
CA GLU A 140 10.86 2.61 7.56
C GLU A 140 9.42 2.87 7.09
N GLY A 141 8.41 2.40 7.84
CA GLY A 141 7.00 2.62 7.51
C GLY A 141 6.56 1.93 6.20
N PRO A 142 5.26 2.00 5.87
CA PRO A 142 4.76 1.47 4.61
C PRO A 142 5.19 2.34 3.41
N PRO A 143 5.35 1.75 2.21
CA PRO A 143 5.65 2.53 1.01
C PRO A 143 4.50 3.49 0.67
N VAL A 144 4.83 4.67 0.16
CA VAL A 144 3.87 5.68 -0.31
C VAL A 144 4.02 5.82 -1.82
N TYR A 145 2.90 5.77 -2.55
CA TYR A 145 2.90 5.80 -4.00
C TYR A 145 2.33 7.12 -4.53
N PRO A 146 3.12 7.95 -5.22
CA PRO A 146 2.61 9.09 -5.95
C PRO A 146 1.95 8.62 -7.25
N GLY A 147 0.76 9.11 -7.56
CA GLY A 147 0.05 8.73 -8.77
C GLY A 147 -1.45 8.93 -8.65
N ARG A 148 -2.20 8.08 -9.36
CA ARG A 148 -3.67 8.04 -9.33
C ARG A 148 -4.20 6.66 -9.66
N ILE A 149 -5.44 6.39 -9.27
CA ILE A 149 -6.17 5.18 -9.69
C ILE A 149 -6.92 5.52 -10.96
N VAL A 150 -6.77 4.72 -12.00
CA VAL A 150 -7.50 4.83 -13.28
C VAL A 150 -8.34 3.58 -13.52
N LEU A 151 -9.40 3.70 -14.31
CA LEU A 151 -10.16 2.55 -14.82
C LEU A 151 -9.75 2.31 -16.27
N VAL A 152 -9.38 1.09 -16.62
CA VAL A 152 -9.04 0.71 -17.99
C VAL A 152 -9.77 -0.58 -18.31
N ASP A 153 -10.71 -0.53 -19.26
CA ASP A 153 -11.53 -1.67 -19.66
C ASP A 153 -12.13 -2.42 -18.45
N GLY A 154 -12.64 -1.67 -17.48
CA GLY A 154 -13.29 -2.20 -16.28
C GLY A 154 -12.34 -2.69 -15.18
N CYS A 155 -11.02 -2.51 -15.32
CA CYS A 155 -10.03 -2.84 -14.28
C CYS A 155 -9.44 -1.59 -13.65
N LEU A 156 -9.47 -1.51 -12.31
CA LEU A 156 -8.90 -0.40 -11.55
C LEU A 156 -7.38 -0.58 -11.41
N ARG A 157 -6.62 0.28 -12.07
CA ARG A 157 -5.15 0.21 -12.17
C ARG A 157 -4.52 1.43 -11.52
N PHE A 158 -3.34 1.25 -10.95
CA PHE A 158 -2.55 2.36 -10.44
C PHE A 158 -1.71 2.94 -11.56
N GLN A 159 -1.78 4.24 -11.80
CA GLN A 159 -0.91 4.96 -12.72
C GLN A 159 0.05 5.82 -11.88
N ASP A 160 1.34 5.51 -11.96
CA ASP A 160 2.38 6.26 -11.26
C ASP A 160 2.46 7.71 -11.77
N GLU A 161 2.84 8.63 -10.88
CA GLU A 161 3.05 10.03 -11.25
C GLU A 161 4.11 10.16 -12.36
N GLY A 162 3.79 10.94 -13.41
CA GLY A 162 4.65 11.10 -14.58
C GLY A 162 4.61 9.96 -15.59
N SER A 163 3.85 8.88 -15.35
CA SER A 163 3.63 7.81 -16.32
C SER A 163 2.36 8.05 -17.14
N ASP A 164 2.45 7.90 -18.46
CA ASP A 164 1.28 7.90 -19.36
C ASP A 164 0.59 6.53 -19.47
N LYS A 165 1.21 5.48 -18.90
CA LYS A 165 0.70 4.11 -18.99
C LYS A 165 0.06 3.67 -17.66
N PRO A 166 -1.09 2.98 -17.71
CA PRO A 166 -1.65 2.36 -16.52
C PRO A 166 -0.72 1.24 -16.03
N GLY A 167 -0.42 1.25 -14.74
CA GLY A 167 0.46 0.30 -14.06
C GLY A 167 -0.30 -0.92 -13.50
N PRO A 168 0.07 -1.45 -12.32
CA PRO A 168 -0.50 -2.69 -11.78
C PRO A 168 -1.98 -2.55 -11.40
N LEU A 169 -2.68 -3.68 -11.25
CA LEU A 169 -4.05 -3.68 -10.70
C LEU A 169 -4.04 -3.25 -9.23
N VAL A 170 -5.01 -2.45 -8.81
CA VAL A 170 -5.10 -2.00 -7.42
C VAL A 170 -5.75 -3.07 -6.57
N LEU A 171 -5.04 -3.52 -5.53
CA LEU A 171 -5.54 -4.38 -4.47
C LEU A 171 -5.75 -3.56 -3.20
N GLY A 172 -6.87 -3.80 -2.50
CA GLY A 172 -7.23 -3.05 -1.29
C GLY A 172 -8.32 -1.98 -1.48
N ILE A 173 -8.99 -1.99 -2.64
CA ILE A 173 -10.20 -1.17 -2.84
C ILE A 173 -11.31 -1.70 -1.94
N GLN A 174 -11.82 -0.84 -1.09
CA GLN A 174 -12.89 -1.16 -0.13
C GLN A 174 -14.26 -1.11 -0.77
N SER A 175 -14.52 -0.06 -1.54
CA SER A 175 -15.75 0.04 -2.34
C SER A 175 -15.54 0.83 -3.63
N VAL A 176 -16.44 0.60 -4.59
CA VAL A 176 -16.55 1.31 -5.88
C VAL A 176 -17.98 1.80 -6.04
N HIS A 177 -18.15 3.10 -6.23
CA HIS A 177 -19.46 3.75 -6.29
C HIS A 177 -19.41 5.04 -7.12
N ARG A 178 -20.56 5.73 -7.25
CA ARG A 178 -20.59 7.13 -7.68
C ARG A 178 -20.51 8.04 -6.49
N ASP A 179 -19.73 9.10 -6.62
CA ASP A 179 -19.78 10.21 -5.67
C ASP A 179 -21.05 11.07 -5.89
N ALA A 180 -21.20 12.10 -5.06
CA ALA A 180 -22.35 13.01 -5.11
C ALA A 180 -22.49 13.78 -6.44
N GLU A 181 -21.41 13.93 -7.21
CA GLU A 181 -21.40 14.62 -8.52
C GLU A 181 -21.51 13.64 -9.69
N GLY A 182 -21.61 12.33 -9.43
CA GLY A 182 -21.79 11.29 -10.43
C GLY A 182 -20.49 10.78 -11.07
N TYR A 183 -19.32 11.15 -10.55
CA TYR A 183 -18.03 10.58 -10.93
C TYR A 183 -17.84 9.19 -10.31
N LEU A 184 -17.08 8.33 -10.99
CA LEU A 184 -16.66 7.07 -10.40
C LEU A 184 -15.67 7.32 -9.27
N ALA A 185 -15.93 6.76 -8.08
CA ALA A 185 -15.10 6.92 -6.91
C ALA A 185 -14.78 5.59 -6.23
N VAL A 186 -13.70 5.58 -5.47
CA VAL A 186 -13.24 4.46 -4.66
C VAL A 186 -12.93 4.92 -3.23
N GLY A 187 -13.16 4.05 -2.25
CA GLY A 187 -12.87 4.33 -0.85
C GLY A 187 -14.00 3.90 0.10
N LEU A 188 -14.18 4.64 1.18
CA LEU A 188 -15.28 4.46 2.13
C LEU A 188 -16.50 5.27 1.68
N ARG A 189 -17.65 4.61 1.60
CA ARG A 189 -18.91 5.26 1.23
C ARG A 189 -19.44 6.09 2.41
N ASP A 190 -20.04 7.23 2.08
CA ASP A 190 -20.62 8.19 3.04
C ASP A 190 -19.61 8.65 4.11
N ALA A 191 -18.32 8.59 3.77
CA ALA A 191 -17.26 9.01 4.66
C ALA A 191 -16.97 10.51 4.56
N VAL A 192 -16.11 11.03 5.43
CA VAL A 192 -15.56 12.38 5.20
C VAL A 192 -14.82 12.40 3.85
N PRO A 193 -14.85 13.51 3.08
CA PRO A 193 -14.35 13.55 1.69
C PRO A 193 -12.88 13.13 1.51
N GLU A 194 -12.10 13.05 2.59
CA GLU A 194 -10.74 12.50 2.57
C GLU A 194 -10.69 11.00 2.22
N PHE A 195 -11.70 10.21 2.60
CA PHE A 195 -11.67 8.73 2.46
C PHE A 195 -12.38 8.22 1.20
N GLU A 196 -12.77 9.13 0.32
CA GLU A 196 -13.33 8.85 -0.99
C GLU A 196 -12.53 9.65 -2.03
N ILE A 197 -12.04 8.99 -3.07
CA ILE A 197 -11.28 9.64 -4.15
C ILE A 197 -11.86 9.23 -5.50
N ARG A 198 -11.94 10.18 -6.44
CA ARG A 198 -12.42 9.87 -7.79
C ARG A 198 -11.37 9.07 -8.55
N VAL A 199 -11.84 8.16 -9.38
CA VAL A 199 -10.99 7.47 -10.37
C VAL A 199 -10.54 8.51 -11.40
N GLY A 200 -9.23 8.62 -11.60
CA GLY A 200 -8.59 9.61 -12.46
C GLY A 200 -8.20 10.91 -11.75
N GLU A 201 -8.56 11.08 -10.47
CA GLU A 201 -8.18 12.26 -9.68
C GLU A 201 -6.67 12.25 -9.42
N PRO A 202 -5.94 13.32 -9.79
CA PRO A 202 -4.52 13.40 -9.49
C PRO A 202 -4.30 13.72 -8.01
N GLU A 203 -3.09 13.45 -7.50
CA GLU A 203 -2.66 13.84 -6.15
C GLU A 203 -3.37 13.11 -4.98
N GLY A 204 -3.79 11.85 -5.17
CA GLY A 204 -4.24 11.02 -4.05
C GLY A 204 -3.12 10.65 -3.07
N GLN A 205 -3.52 10.20 -1.88
CA GLN A 205 -2.65 9.56 -0.90
C GLN A 205 -2.86 8.05 -0.95
N PHE A 206 -1.84 7.34 -1.42
CA PHE A 206 -1.86 5.90 -1.59
C PHE A 206 -0.72 5.29 -0.80
N VAL A 207 -1.06 4.54 0.25
CA VAL A 207 -0.08 3.92 1.15
C VAL A 207 -0.20 2.42 1.04
N GLY A 208 0.92 1.72 0.88
CA GLY A 208 0.99 0.27 0.78
C GLY A 208 0.87 -0.45 2.11
N VAL A 209 1.03 -1.77 2.07
CA VAL A 209 1.07 -2.63 3.25
C VAL A 209 2.50 -3.12 3.47
N GLY A 210 2.92 -3.24 4.73
CA GLY A 210 4.22 -3.78 5.11
C GLY A 210 5.19 -2.69 5.54
N CYS A 211 6.48 -3.05 5.59
CA CYS A 211 7.44 -2.34 6.43
C CYS A 211 8.65 -1.77 5.67
N SER A 212 8.54 -1.49 4.37
CA SER A 212 9.52 -0.66 3.64
C SER A 212 9.19 -0.57 2.14
N MET A 213 9.41 -1.67 1.43
CA MET A 213 9.48 -1.73 -0.02
C MET A 213 8.19 -2.27 -0.64
N ASP A 214 7.83 -1.74 -1.82
CA ASP A 214 6.77 -2.30 -2.65
C ASP A 214 7.08 -3.78 -2.94
N ARG A 215 6.18 -4.66 -2.53
CA ARG A 215 6.21 -6.07 -2.90
C ARG A 215 5.06 -6.32 -3.86
N PRO A 216 5.30 -6.33 -5.19
CA PRO A 216 4.25 -6.58 -6.14
C PRO A 216 3.65 -7.97 -5.89
N VAL A 217 2.33 -8.04 -5.88
CA VAL A 217 1.58 -9.29 -5.71
C VAL A 217 1.32 -9.85 -7.11
N PRO A 218 1.74 -11.10 -7.42
CA PRO A 218 1.48 -11.67 -8.73
C PRO A 218 -0.02 -11.82 -8.96
N ALA A 219 -0.50 -11.39 -10.13
CA ALA A 219 -1.90 -11.58 -10.52
C ALA A 219 -2.17 -13.07 -10.78
N SER A 220 -3.26 -13.60 -10.22
CA SER A 220 -3.66 -14.97 -10.54
C SER A 220 -3.96 -15.11 -12.05
N PRO A 221 -3.81 -16.31 -12.66
CA PRO A 221 -4.03 -16.48 -14.10
C PRO A 221 -5.42 -16.05 -14.60
N ARG A 222 -6.41 -16.03 -13.71
CA ARG A 222 -7.75 -15.52 -14.01
C ARG A 222 -7.76 -13.99 -14.09
N ILE A 223 -7.16 -13.32 -13.11
CA ILE A 223 -7.05 -11.85 -13.08
C ILE A 223 -6.16 -11.37 -14.23
N ALA A 224 -5.03 -12.03 -14.45
CA ALA A 224 -4.09 -11.67 -15.51
C ALA A 224 -4.73 -11.69 -16.89
N ARG A 225 -5.53 -12.73 -17.19
CA ARG A 225 -6.31 -12.80 -18.44
C ARG A 225 -7.43 -11.76 -18.52
N ALA A 226 -8.11 -11.48 -17.40
CA ALA A 226 -9.25 -10.57 -17.39
C ALA A 226 -8.84 -9.08 -17.51
N CYS A 227 -7.71 -8.71 -16.91
CA CYS A 227 -7.25 -7.31 -16.82
C CYS A 227 -5.99 -7.00 -17.62
N GLY A 228 -5.35 -8.00 -18.25
CA GLY A 228 -4.11 -7.81 -19.02
C GLY A 228 -2.94 -7.32 -18.15
N VAL A 229 -2.84 -7.82 -16.91
CA VAL A 229 -1.83 -7.41 -15.92
C VAL A 229 -1.10 -8.63 -15.36
N THR A 230 0.18 -8.48 -15.03
CA THR A 230 0.98 -9.53 -14.39
C THR A 230 1.06 -9.35 -12.88
N GLU A 231 0.87 -8.12 -12.40
CA GLU A 231 1.10 -7.72 -11.01
C GLU A 231 -0.04 -6.85 -10.48
N MET A 232 -0.16 -6.86 -9.16
CA MET A 232 -1.10 -6.09 -8.38
C MET A 232 -0.36 -5.33 -7.29
N ARG A 233 -0.77 -4.08 -7.04
CA ARG A 233 -0.23 -3.24 -5.98
C ARG A 233 -1.18 -3.23 -4.81
N ARG A 234 -0.67 -3.64 -3.64
CA ARG A 234 -1.45 -3.68 -2.40
C ARG A 234 -1.42 -2.31 -1.73
N LEU A 235 -2.58 -1.66 -1.68
CA LEU A 235 -2.79 -0.41 -0.95
C LEU A 235 -3.55 -0.69 0.35
N ALA A 236 -3.03 -0.19 1.47
CA ALA A 236 -3.70 -0.19 2.77
C ALA A 236 -4.61 1.04 2.92
N THR A 237 -4.15 2.17 2.40
CA THR A 237 -4.84 3.46 2.51
C THR A 237 -5.02 4.05 1.13
N ILE A 238 -6.26 4.40 0.82
CA ILE A 238 -6.67 5.10 -0.40
C ILE A 238 -7.45 6.33 0.07
N LYS A 239 -6.85 7.51 -0.09
CA LYS A 239 -7.41 8.77 0.38
C LYS A 239 -7.14 9.90 -0.60
N ARG A 240 -7.94 10.94 -0.48
CA ARG A 240 -7.67 12.26 -1.06
C ARG A 240 -6.74 13.04 -0.13
N LYS A 241 -5.80 13.80 -0.69
CA LYS A 241 -5.02 14.77 0.10
C LYS A 241 -5.93 15.95 0.47
N ARG A 242 -6.12 16.18 1.76
CA ARG A 242 -6.92 17.31 2.27
C ARG A 242 -6.16 18.63 2.19
N LEU A 243 -6.79 19.77 2.35
CA LEU A 243 -6.09 21.04 2.54
C LEU A 243 -5.41 21.09 3.91
N CYS A 244 -4.21 21.66 3.94
CA CYS A 244 -3.49 21.83 5.20
C CYS A 244 -4.20 22.84 6.10
N SER A 245 -4.39 22.46 7.37
CA SER A 245 -4.89 23.37 8.39
C SER A 245 -3.90 24.52 8.61
N ALA A 246 -4.35 25.62 9.20
CA ALA A 246 -3.46 26.74 9.55
C ALA A 246 -2.33 26.31 10.50
N GLU A 247 -2.63 25.42 11.45
CA GLU A 247 -1.65 24.86 12.38
C GLU A 247 -0.61 24.00 11.66
N GLU A 248 -1.03 23.14 10.72
CA GLU A 248 -0.13 22.31 9.95
C GLU A 248 0.77 23.15 9.06
N ARG A 249 0.21 24.18 8.41
CA ARG A 249 0.98 25.15 7.64
C ARG A 249 2.07 25.79 8.50
N ALA A 250 1.71 26.29 9.69
CA ALA A 250 2.66 26.88 10.63
C ALA A 250 3.75 25.88 11.08
N ARG A 251 3.39 24.61 11.28
CA ARG A 251 4.32 23.54 11.64
C ARG A 251 5.29 23.23 10.50
N ILE A 252 4.80 23.13 9.27
CA ILE A 252 5.60 22.94 8.05
C ILE A 252 6.59 24.11 7.88
N GLU A 253 6.13 25.35 8.05
CA GLU A 253 6.98 26.55 7.96
C GLU A 253 8.02 26.61 9.07
N ARG A 254 7.66 26.24 10.30
CA ARG A 254 8.61 26.13 11.42
C ARG A 254 9.71 25.12 11.10
N TYR A 255 9.34 23.93 10.66
CA TYR A 255 10.28 22.89 10.26
C TYR A 255 11.22 23.35 9.13
N ARG A 256 10.69 24.01 8.10
CA ARG A 256 11.50 24.59 7.01
C ARG A 256 12.48 25.64 7.53
N ARG A 257 12.07 26.49 8.47
CA ARG A 257 12.95 27.49 9.10
C ARG A 257 14.06 26.83 9.92
N GLU A 258 13.71 25.87 10.77
CA GLU A 258 14.66 25.13 11.61
C GLU A 258 15.68 24.37 10.76
N SER A 259 15.24 23.66 9.71
CA SER A 259 16.13 22.95 8.78
C SER A 259 17.13 23.88 8.11
N ARG A 260 16.69 25.07 7.63
CA ARG A 260 17.57 26.10 7.07
C ARG A 260 18.59 26.63 8.07
N LEU A 261 18.17 26.84 9.32
CA LEU A 261 19.08 27.30 10.38
C LEU A 261 20.15 26.25 10.68
N THR A 262 19.76 24.98 10.83
CA THR A 262 20.67 23.87 11.07
C THR A 262 21.68 23.69 9.93
N ALA A 263 21.23 23.78 8.67
CA ALA A 263 22.10 23.69 7.51
C ALA A 263 23.15 24.82 7.49
N ARG A 264 22.73 26.07 7.75
CA ARG A 264 23.64 27.23 7.85
C ARG A 264 24.65 27.09 8.98
N GLN A 265 24.21 26.62 10.16
CA GLN A 265 25.10 26.40 11.30
C GLN A 265 26.11 25.30 11.01
N SER A 266 25.68 24.20 10.39
CA SER A 266 26.55 23.09 10.02
C SER A 266 27.60 23.52 8.99
N GLU A 267 27.20 24.30 7.98
CA GLU A 267 28.11 24.84 6.98
C GLU A 267 29.12 25.83 7.60
N ALA A 268 28.68 26.68 8.53
CA ALA A 268 29.55 27.60 9.26
C ALA A 268 30.57 26.85 10.13
N ALA A 269 30.15 25.79 10.84
CA ALA A 269 31.04 24.95 11.64
C ALA A 269 32.07 24.21 10.77
N SER A 270 31.63 23.69 9.61
CA SER A 270 32.51 23.03 8.65
C SER A 270 33.53 24.00 8.02
N ARG A 271 33.14 25.26 7.78
CA ARG A 271 34.05 26.33 7.34
C ARG A 271 35.07 26.71 8.42
N ALA A 272 34.61 26.99 9.65
CA ALA A 272 35.48 27.34 10.76
C ALA A 272 36.53 26.25 11.06
N CYS A 273 36.18 24.97 10.93
CA CYS A 273 37.12 23.86 11.10
C CYS A 273 38.24 23.86 10.04
N ARG A 274 37.90 24.17 8.78
CA ARG A 274 38.86 24.27 7.67
C ARG A 274 39.78 25.48 7.84
N ASP A 275 39.23 26.61 8.29
CA ASP A 275 39.99 27.85 8.53
C ASP A 275 41.04 27.69 9.64
N LEU A 276 40.86 26.73 10.56
CA LEU A 276 41.83 26.35 11.59
C LEU A 276 42.99 25.47 11.07
N GLY A 277 43.03 25.17 9.76
CA GLY A 277 44.06 24.33 9.14
C GLY A 277 43.88 22.83 9.40
N THR A 278 42.70 22.42 9.87
CA THR A 278 42.38 21.01 10.11
C THR A 278 42.21 20.27 8.79
N PRO A 279 42.75 19.04 8.63
CA PRO A 279 42.54 18.26 7.41
C PRO A 279 41.05 17.99 7.17
N ASP A 280 40.58 18.15 5.92
CA ASP A 280 39.15 18.05 5.55
C ASP A 280 38.44 16.78 6.06
N ARG A 281 39.17 15.65 6.16
CA ARG A 281 38.62 14.37 6.66
C ARG A 281 38.27 14.38 8.15
N GLN A 282 38.77 15.36 8.90
CA GLN A 282 38.53 15.53 10.34
C GLN A 282 37.51 16.63 10.63
N CYS A 283 37.09 17.40 9.61
CA CYS A 283 36.02 18.37 9.74
C CYS A 283 34.66 17.69 9.58
N PRO A 284 33.63 18.10 10.34
CA PRO A 284 32.29 17.58 10.15
C PRO A 284 31.81 17.92 8.74
N PRO A 285 31.22 16.95 8.02
CA PRO A 285 30.62 17.24 6.72
C PRO A 285 29.47 18.24 6.93
N PRO A 286 29.31 19.23 6.04
CA PRO A 286 28.16 20.11 6.10
C PRO A 286 26.91 19.23 5.91
N ILE A 287 25.98 19.34 6.85
CA ILE A 287 24.64 18.79 6.68
C ILE A 287 24.04 19.64 5.56
N PRO A 288 23.78 19.08 4.37
CA PRO A 288 23.13 19.85 3.30
C PRO A 288 21.81 20.38 3.85
N GLU A 289 21.35 21.54 3.35
CA GLU A 289 19.92 21.85 3.47
C GLU A 289 19.24 20.59 2.98
N SER A 290 18.49 19.95 3.89
CA SER A 290 17.79 18.74 3.50
C SER A 290 17.02 19.16 2.26
N PRO A 291 17.05 18.38 1.15
CA PRO A 291 16.05 18.60 0.11
C PRO A 291 14.68 18.67 0.80
N PRO A 292 13.59 19.10 0.14
CA PRO A 292 12.27 18.77 0.66
C PRO A 292 12.17 17.22 0.71
N MET A 293 12.80 16.60 1.70
CA MET A 293 12.57 15.24 2.10
C MET A 293 11.08 15.25 2.38
N PRO A 294 10.33 14.27 1.84
CA PRO A 294 9.01 14.04 2.37
C PRO A 294 9.20 13.89 3.89
N PRO A 295 8.72 14.82 4.73
CA PRO A 295 8.73 14.65 6.16
C PRO A 295 8.01 13.34 6.50
N PRO A 296 8.19 12.83 7.73
CA PRO A 296 7.58 11.58 8.15
C PRO A 296 6.11 11.49 7.71
N PRO A 297 5.63 10.29 7.35
CA PRO A 297 4.43 10.06 6.54
C PRO A 297 3.15 10.80 6.99
N ASN A 298 3.11 11.26 8.25
CA ASN A 298 1.98 11.97 8.85
C ASN A 298 2.03 13.52 8.71
N LEU A 299 3.08 14.10 8.11
CA LEU A 299 3.29 15.57 8.11
C LEU A 299 2.81 16.28 6.83
N PHE A 300 2.52 15.53 5.75
CA PHE A 300 1.85 16.03 4.54
C PHE A 300 0.76 15.08 4.05
N ASP A 301 -0.13 14.66 4.95
CA ASP A 301 -1.47 14.18 4.58
C ASP A 301 -2.29 15.27 3.86
N CYS A 302 -1.71 16.47 3.68
CA CYS A 302 -2.37 17.65 3.22
C CYS A 302 -1.64 18.39 2.10
N ARG A 303 -2.43 18.99 1.22
CA ARG A 303 -2.07 19.92 0.15
C ARG A 303 -1.96 21.33 0.71
N LEU A 304 -0.85 21.99 0.40
CA LEU A 304 -0.72 23.44 0.57
C LEU A 304 -1.53 24.12 -0.54
N GLU A 305 -2.38 25.08 -0.20
CA GLU A 305 -3.03 25.90 -1.22
C GLU A 305 -1.98 26.53 -2.14
N PRO A 306 -2.20 26.58 -3.46
CA PRO A 306 -1.35 27.39 -4.32
C PRO A 306 -1.38 28.84 -3.79
N PRO A 307 -0.25 29.57 -3.78
CA PRO A 307 -0.25 30.96 -3.39
C PRO A 307 -1.30 31.67 -4.25
N GLN A 308 -2.28 32.31 -3.62
CA GLN A 308 -3.19 33.20 -4.33
C GLN A 308 -2.31 34.23 -5.02
N SER A 309 -2.23 34.16 -6.35
CA SER A 309 -1.65 35.23 -7.12
C SER A 309 -2.48 36.46 -6.78
N SER A 310 -1.86 37.43 -6.12
CA SER A 310 -2.39 38.77 -5.96
C SER A 310 -2.44 39.45 -7.33
N GLN A 311 -3.35 39.01 -8.19
CA GLN A 311 -3.71 39.71 -9.42
C GLN A 311 -4.99 40.49 -9.19
N GLY A 312 -4.82 41.80 -9.05
CA GLY A 312 -5.73 42.77 -9.67
C GLY A 312 -6.88 43.31 -8.81
N SER A 313 -6.58 44.04 -7.73
CA SER A 313 -7.44 45.15 -7.32
C SER A 313 -6.80 46.46 -7.78
N SER A 314 -6.81 46.69 -9.09
CA SER A 314 -6.61 48.02 -9.66
C SER A 314 -7.99 48.61 -9.96
N THR A 315 -8.64 49.13 -8.93
CA THR A 315 -9.69 50.14 -9.11
C THR A 315 -9.03 51.43 -9.59
N GLN A 316 -9.21 51.76 -10.86
CA GLN A 316 -9.02 53.12 -11.36
C GLN A 316 -10.07 54.06 -10.74
N PRO A 317 -9.72 55.34 -10.50
CA PRO A 317 -10.53 56.47 -10.89
C PRO A 317 -10.18 56.95 -12.31
#